data_AF-A0A7W0YIB1-F1
#
_entry.id   AF-A0A7W0YIB1-F1
#
_cell.length_a   1.000
_cell.length_b   1.000
_cell.length_c   1.000
_cell.angle_alpha   90.00
_cell.angle_beta   90.00
_cell.angle_gamma   90.00
#
_symmetry.space_group_name_H-M   'P 1'
#
loop_
_entity.id
_entity.type
_entity.pdbx_description
1 polymer ?
#
loop_
_entity_poly.entity_id
_entity_poly.type
_entity_poly.pdbx_seq_one_letter_code
_entity_poly.pdbx_strand_id
1 'polypeptide(L)'
;MPVFPLVGQGARHAVQDLRLDHRLRFVESPRHANVLLLAGEFSGPLLRPAFRIHDQLPGPRATVWWPLGTHSARCARAWPDLKTVGGGASSLVDAILECHRALLRGARPSDLPITPDVPPARWDGVGPYGQGGKGMTGGTPYGRPLAGTAPDRDGMQLDQLPVRLGPFSPVFPPGLILDVKLQGDVFQEVTAGRNPFGTEGAPTVRSDGVELFLTAIDRPVSIRELELVRARHHLRWCAEALRLAGLGAFGLRALRLAAGLHPEGADEVRRFGVLLDRLRAIAPAMAGVGMLAEAALGPDVTGPVARASGRVEDARMGDPGYLALGFEPITQRAGDAQARWRQRFAETLLALGLAGRAQAARTVQTGEVESPWGRVTVDRSPMTPLVALLPRLLTGQEWGDAMTAIVSLDLDLDAGARMPTGRRPESAAA
;
A
#
# COMPACT_ATOMS: atom_id res chain seq x y z
N MET A 1 12.36 17.34 9.71
CA MET A 1 11.98 16.76 11.03
C MET A 1 11.55 15.31 10.82
N PRO A 2 12.12 14.31 11.52
CA PRO A 2 11.87 12.88 11.28
C PRO A 2 10.54 12.36 11.87
N VAL A 3 9.58 12.00 11.00
CA VAL A 3 8.23 11.52 11.38
C VAL A 3 8.08 10.06 10.97
N PHE A 4 7.41 9.23 11.78
CA PHE A 4 6.96 7.91 11.35
C PHE A 4 5.46 7.94 11.03
N PRO A 5 5.04 7.75 9.77
CA PRO A 5 3.62 7.76 9.39
C PRO A 5 2.98 6.36 9.52
N LEU A 6 1.79 6.31 10.10
CA LEU A 6 0.86 5.19 10.00
C LEU A 6 -0.29 5.60 9.07
N VAL A 7 -0.52 4.78 8.05
CA VAL A 7 -1.53 5.04 7.02
C VAL A 7 -2.78 4.22 7.32
N GLY A 8 -3.83 4.91 7.75
CA GLY A 8 -5.18 4.37 7.90
C GLY A 8 -6.01 4.48 6.63
N GLN A 9 -7.30 4.18 6.74
CA GLN A 9 -8.24 4.20 5.63
C GLN A 9 -8.36 5.61 5.03
N GLY A 10 -8.36 5.72 3.71
CA GLY A 10 -8.47 6.97 2.97
C GLY A 10 -7.19 7.80 2.85
N ALA A 11 -6.11 7.45 3.56
CA ALA A 11 -4.96 8.33 3.73
C ALA A 11 -3.79 8.11 2.76
N ARG A 12 -3.79 7.03 1.97
CA ARG A 12 -2.64 6.62 1.16
C ARG A 12 -2.09 7.75 0.29
N HIS A 13 -2.93 8.34 -0.56
CA HIS A 13 -2.52 9.41 -1.47
C HIS A 13 -2.08 10.68 -0.73
N ALA A 14 -2.80 11.06 0.32
CA ALA A 14 -2.49 12.25 1.10
C ALA A 14 -1.12 12.13 1.82
N VAL A 15 -0.78 10.94 2.32
CA VAL A 15 0.53 10.67 2.94
C VAL A 15 1.66 10.64 1.91
N GLN A 16 1.40 10.12 0.69
CA GLN A 16 2.37 10.22 -0.40
C GLN A 16 2.66 11.67 -0.76
N ASP A 17 1.62 12.50 -0.94
CA ASP A 17 1.78 13.91 -1.29
C ASP A 17 2.47 14.70 -0.17
N LEU A 18 2.27 14.33 1.11
CA LEU A 18 2.94 14.93 2.26
C LEU A 18 4.48 14.81 2.19
N ARG A 19 5.02 13.82 1.46
CA ARG A 19 6.47 13.68 1.21
C ARG A 19 7.06 14.83 0.39
N LEU A 20 6.23 15.65 -0.26
CA LEU A 20 6.67 16.84 -1.00
C LEU A 20 7.08 17.99 -0.07
N ASP A 21 6.62 18.02 1.18
CA ASP A 21 7.03 19.03 2.16
C ASP A 21 8.38 18.65 2.79
N HIS A 22 9.44 19.34 2.36
CA HIS A 22 10.82 19.14 2.80
C HIS A 22 11.06 19.37 4.31
N ARG A 23 10.11 20.01 5.01
CA ARG A 23 10.20 20.20 6.47
C ARG A 23 9.98 18.87 7.19
N LEU A 24 9.32 17.90 6.57
CA LEU A 24 9.15 16.55 7.07
C LEU A 24 10.12 15.58 6.39
N ARG A 25 10.60 14.60 7.15
CA ARG A 25 11.38 13.47 6.64
C ARG A 25 10.73 12.21 7.17
N PHE A 26 10.14 11.39 6.31
CA PHE A 26 9.63 10.09 6.74
C PHE A 26 10.80 9.15 7.00
N VAL A 27 10.75 8.43 8.12
CA VAL A 27 11.77 7.47 8.51
C VAL A 27 11.25 6.05 8.42
N GLU A 28 12.14 5.10 8.12
CA GLU A 28 11.80 3.68 7.89
C GLU A 28 11.67 2.87 9.19
N SER A 29 11.94 3.49 10.35
CA SER A 29 11.77 2.85 11.65
C SER A 29 11.15 3.83 12.64
N PRO A 30 10.17 3.39 13.47
CA PRO A 30 9.65 4.22 14.56
C PRO A 30 10.76 4.67 15.52
N ARG A 31 11.85 3.89 15.63
CA ARG A 31 13.00 4.24 16.48
C ARG A 31 13.72 5.52 16.06
N HIS A 32 13.49 6.01 14.85
CA HIS A 32 14.12 7.21 14.31
C HIS A 32 13.22 8.45 14.37
N ALA A 33 12.04 8.38 15.02
CA ALA A 33 11.09 9.46 15.11
C ALA A 33 10.69 9.78 16.56
N ASN A 34 10.42 11.05 16.84
CA ASN A 34 9.76 11.49 18.08
C ASN A 34 8.30 11.86 17.87
N VAL A 35 7.83 11.89 16.61
CA VAL A 35 6.43 12.15 16.28
C VAL A 35 5.89 11.00 15.44
N LEU A 36 4.82 10.38 15.93
CA LEU A 36 4.00 9.43 15.21
C LEU A 36 2.88 10.20 14.51
N LEU A 37 2.77 10.06 13.19
CA LEU A 37 1.65 10.59 12.42
C LEU A 37 0.63 9.48 12.17
N LEU A 38 -0.58 9.62 12.67
CA LEU A 38 -1.73 8.81 12.25
C LEU A 38 -2.45 9.58 11.14
N ALA A 39 -2.59 9.00 9.95
CA ALA A 39 -3.33 9.64 8.86
C ALA A 39 -4.55 8.79 8.45
N GLY A 40 -5.72 9.41 8.34
CA GLY A 40 -6.99 8.76 8.02
C GLY A 40 -7.62 8.01 9.19
N GLU A 41 -8.50 7.07 8.86
CA GLU A 41 -9.29 6.33 9.84
C GLU A 41 -8.59 5.05 10.32
N PHE A 42 -8.65 4.79 11.63
CA PHE A 42 -8.12 3.59 12.26
C PHE A 42 -9.25 2.76 12.88
N SER A 43 -9.51 1.61 12.28
CA SER A 43 -10.45 0.61 12.80
C SER A 43 -9.76 -0.36 13.79
N GLY A 44 -10.56 -1.23 14.43
CA GLY A 44 -10.09 -2.16 15.46
C GLY A 44 -8.83 -2.97 15.07
N PRO A 45 -8.78 -3.63 13.89
CA PRO A 45 -7.60 -4.39 13.46
C PRO A 45 -6.31 -3.56 13.32
N LEU A 46 -6.43 -2.25 13.09
CA LEU A 46 -5.30 -1.34 12.92
C LEU A 46 -4.82 -0.73 14.25
N LEU A 47 -5.70 -0.56 15.24
CA LEU A 47 -5.37 0.08 16.52
C LEU A 47 -4.31 -0.69 17.31
N ARG A 48 -4.48 -2.01 17.49
CA ARG A 48 -3.52 -2.81 18.28
C ARG A 48 -2.09 -2.78 17.71
N PRO A 49 -1.88 -3.00 16.38
CA PRO A 49 -0.56 -2.80 15.78
C PRO A 49 -0.05 -1.36 15.91
N ALA A 50 -0.92 -0.35 15.77
CA ALA A 50 -0.53 1.06 15.90
C ALA A 50 -0.01 1.38 17.32
N PHE A 51 -0.65 0.89 18.37
CA PHE A 51 -0.19 1.05 19.76
C PHE A 51 1.19 0.42 19.99
N ARG A 52 1.44 -0.76 19.42
CA ARG A 52 2.77 -1.39 19.52
C ARG A 52 3.85 -0.57 18.83
N ILE A 53 3.52 0.11 17.73
CA ILE A 53 4.47 1.00 17.04
C ILE A 53 4.68 2.27 17.85
N HIS A 54 3.61 2.88 18.36
CA HIS A 54 3.69 4.03 19.26
C HIS A 54 4.70 3.79 20.39
N ASP A 55 4.60 2.65 21.06
CA ASP A 55 5.47 2.33 22.19
C ASP A 55 6.93 1.99 21.78
N GLN A 56 7.18 1.75 20.48
CA GLN A 56 8.54 1.59 19.93
C GLN A 56 9.23 2.93 19.63
N LEU A 57 8.50 4.05 19.58
CA LEU A 57 9.13 5.37 19.45
C LEU A 57 9.92 5.70 20.73
N PRO A 58 11.16 6.21 20.61
CA PRO A 58 11.92 6.69 21.75
C PRO A 58 11.24 7.92 22.39
N GLY A 59 11.28 7.98 23.72
CA GLY A 59 10.89 9.19 24.45
C GLY A 59 11.92 10.32 24.28
N PRO A 60 11.51 11.60 24.37
CA PRO A 60 10.13 12.06 24.41
C PRO A 60 9.43 11.86 23.05
N ARG A 61 8.17 11.41 23.06
CA ARG A 61 7.36 11.15 21.86
C ARG A 61 6.01 11.85 21.91
N ALA A 62 5.41 12.09 20.74
CA ALA A 62 4.04 12.54 20.63
C ALA A 62 3.33 11.93 19.41
N THR A 63 2.01 11.88 19.49
CA THR A 63 1.14 11.41 18.42
C THR A 63 0.29 12.55 17.86
N VAL A 64 0.37 12.73 16.54
CA VAL A 64 -0.45 13.67 15.78
C VAL A 64 -1.39 12.90 14.87
N TRP A 65 -2.68 13.25 14.86
CA TRP A 65 -3.68 12.64 14.00
C TRP A 65 -4.18 13.61 12.94
N TRP A 66 -4.12 13.18 11.68
CA TRP A 66 -4.70 13.83 10.53
C TRP A 66 -5.94 13.04 10.06
N PRO A 67 -7.16 13.46 10.43
CA PRO A 67 -8.38 12.71 10.15
C PRO A 67 -8.79 12.68 8.68
N LEU A 68 -8.32 13.60 7.84
CA LEU A 68 -8.72 13.68 6.41
C LEU A 68 -10.24 13.67 6.19
N GLY A 69 -10.97 14.41 7.04
CA GLY A 69 -12.42 14.49 6.99
C GLY A 69 -13.15 13.34 7.70
N THR A 70 -12.44 12.43 8.37
CA THR A 70 -13.04 11.41 9.24
C THR A 70 -13.23 11.96 10.65
N HIS A 71 -14.44 11.85 11.19
CA HIS A 71 -14.76 12.31 12.54
C HIS A 71 -15.07 11.13 13.47
N SER A 72 -14.30 10.06 13.34
CA SER A 72 -14.53 8.87 14.16
C SER A 72 -14.12 9.12 15.60
N ALA A 73 -15.12 9.14 16.48
CA ALA A 73 -14.90 9.11 17.92
C ALA A 73 -14.12 7.86 18.36
N ARG A 74 -14.04 6.80 17.54
CA ARG A 74 -13.37 5.54 17.89
C ARG A 74 -11.85 5.71 18.00
N CYS A 75 -11.22 6.36 17.02
CA CYS A 75 -9.77 6.62 17.06
C CYS A 75 -9.42 7.53 18.23
N ALA A 76 -10.14 8.66 18.37
CA ALA A 76 -9.93 9.61 19.46
C ALA A 76 -10.15 9.00 20.86
N ARG A 77 -11.18 8.16 21.06
CA ARG A 77 -11.43 7.49 22.35
C ARG A 77 -10.40 6.42 22.69
N ALA A 78 -9.83 5.77 21.68
CA ALA A 78 -8.88 4.69 21.89
C ALA A 78 -7.46 5.21 22.20
N TRP A 79 -7.19 6.50 21.98
CA TRP A 79 -5.85 7.08 22.08
C TRP A 79 -5.80 8.20 23.15
N PRO A 80 -5.07 8.01 24.26
CA PRO A 80 -5.11 8.95 25.40
C PRO A 80 -4.68 10.38 25.10
N ASP A 81 -3.55 10.58 24.39
CA ASP A 81 -2.89 11.90 24.24
C ASP A 81 -2.88 12.44 22.79
N LEU A 82 -3.92 12.14 22.03
CA LEU A 82 -3.96 12.38 20.58
C LEU A 82 -4.16 13.86 20.20
N LYS A 83 -3.15 14.48 19.57
CA LYS A 83 -3.32 15.83 18.97
C LYS A 83 -4.02 15.71 17.61
N THR A 84 -5.31 16.02 17.57
CA THR A 84 -6.09 16.05 16.32
C THR A 84 -5.80 17.35 15.56
N VAL A 85 -5.49 17.26 14.27
CA VAL A 85 -5.22 18.42 13.42
C VAL A 85 -6.24 18.49 12.30
N GLY A 86 -7.12 19.49 12.38
CA GLY A 86 -8.03 19.84 11.29
C GLY A 86 -7.29 20.56 10.15
N GLY A 87 -7.90 20.57 8.97
CA GLY A 87 -7.40 21.29 7.80
C GLY A 87 -6.50 20.46 6.88
N GLY A 88 -5.81 21.17 5.98
CA GLY A 88 -4.98 20.58 4.93
C GLY A 88 -3.55 20.23 5.38
N ALA A 89 -2.74 19.75 4.43
CA ALA A 89 -1.37 19.31 4.68
C ALA A 89 -0.47 20.38 5.32
N SER A 90 -0.63 21.65 4.95
CA SER A 90 0.18 22.74 5.52
C SER A 90 -0.03 22.90 7.04
N SER A 91 -1.30 22.93 7.46
CA SER A 91 -1.67 22.97 8.89
C SER A 91 -1.19 21.76 9.65
N LEU A 92 -1.23 20.57 9.03
CA LEU A 92 -0.66 19.35 9.60
C LEU A 92 0.85 19.49 9.85
N VAL A 93 1.61 19.94 8.85
CA VAL A 93 3.06 20.07 8.97
C VAL A 93 3.41 21.06 10.06
N ASP A 94 2.72 22.20 10.13
CA ASP A 94 2.93 23.20 11.19
C ASP A 94 2.64 22.62 12.57
N ALA A 95 1.54 21.87 12.72
CA ALA A 95 1.19 21.22 13.97
C ALA A 95 2.21 20.14 14.41
N ILE A 96 2.77 19.38 13.46
CA ILE A 96 3.85 18.41 13.70
C ILE A 96 5.11 19.13 14.19
N LEU A 97 5.53 20.20 13.50
CA LEU A 97 6.73 20.97 13.86
C LEU A 97 6.58 21.64 15.23
N GLU A 98 5.41 22.21 15.51
CA GLU A 98 5.07 22.77 16.81
C GLU A 98 5.13 21.70 17.91
N CYS A 99 4.53 20.53 17.67
CA CYS A 99 4.52 19.42 18.62
C CYS A 99 5.93 18.95 18.94
N HIS A 100 6.77 18.76 17.91
CA HIS A 100 8.16 18.37 18.09
C HIS A 100 8.97 19.42 18.87
N ARG A 101 8.80 20.71 18.57
CA ARG A 101 9.47 21.79 19.32
C ARG A 101 9.01 21.83 20.79
N ALA A 102 7.73 21.62 21.05
CA ALA A 102 7.19 21.58 22.41
C ALA A 102 7.76 20.41 23.22
N LEU A 103 7.90 19.23 22.61
CA LEU A 103 8.56 18.07 23.23
C LEU A 103 10.01 18.37 23.61
N LEU A 104 10.81 18.90 22.67
CA LEU A 104 12.23 19.18 22.91
C LEU A 104 12.46 20.27 23.96
N ARG A 105 11.51 21.21 24.12
CA ARG A 105 11.57 22.27 25.13
C ARG A 105 10.97 21.87 26.47
N GLY A 106 10.42 20.67 26.59
CA GLY A 106 9.67 20.25 27.78
C GLY A 106 8.35 21.00 28.00
N ALA A 107 7.87 21.76 27.00
CA ALA A 107 6.59 22.46 27.06
C ALA A 107 5.39 21.52 26.85
N ARG A 108 5.65 20.29 26.38
CA ARG A 108 4.68 19.19 26.31
C ARG A 108 5.31 17.94 26.95
N PRO A 109 4.59 17.18 27.80
CA PRO A 109 5.05 15.88 28.26
C PRO A 109 5.13 14.87 27.09
N SER A 110 5.94 13.83 27.26
CA SER A 110 5.93 12.69 26.35
C SER A 110 4.64 11.89 26.49
N ASP A 111 4.09 11.40 25.38
CA ASP A 111 2.96 10.45 25.41
C ASP A 111 3.36 9.19 26.19
N LEU A 112 2.47 8.75 27.08
CA LEU A 112 2.67 7.56 27.91
C LEU A 112 2.57 6.27 27.08
N PRO A 113 3.28 5.19 27.43
CA PRO A 113 3.06 3.89 26.80
C PRO A 113 1.57 3.50 26.83
N ILE A 114 1.05 3.00 25.71
CA ILE A 114 -0.36 2.58 25.59
C ILE A 114 -0.50 1.09 25.89
N THR A 115 0.49 0.29 25.51
CA THR A 115 0.48 -1.15 25.75
C THR A 115 0.87 -1.47 27.18
N PRO A 116 0.27 -2.50 27.81
CA PRO A 116 0.64 -2.89 29.16
C PRO A 116 2.10 -3.33 29.24
N ASP A 117 2.81 -2.88 30.27
CA ASP A 117 4.16 -3.35 30.61
C ASP A 117 4.08 -4.71 31.33
N VAL A 118 3.74 -5.74 30.56
CA VAL A 118 3.67 -7.13 31.02
C VAL A 118 4.45 -8.02 30.06
N PRO A 119 5.11 -9.07 30.56
CA PRO A 119 5.76 -10.04 29.70
C PRO A 119 4.80 -10.58 28.63
N PRO A 120 5.23 -10.69 27.36
CA PRO A 120 4.37 -11.13 26.25
C PRO A 120 3.95 -12.60 26.35
N ALA A 121 4.66 -13.41 27.14
CA ALA A 121 4.30 -14.77 27.49
C ALA A 121 4.31 -14.93 29.02
N ARG A 122 3.39 -15.74 29.54
CA ARG A 122 3.35 -16.10 30.94
C ARG A 122 4.63 -16.84 31.31
N TRP A 123 5.18 -16.53 32.48
CA TRP A 123 6.31 -17.26 33.02
C TRP A 123 5.83 -18.60 33.58
N ASP A 124 6.07 -19.68 32.83
CA ASP A 124 5.81 -21.05 33.27
C ASP A 124 7.18 -21.68 33.59
N GLY A 125 7.56 -21.67 34.87
CA GLY A 125 8.94 -21.93 35.34
C GLY A 125 9.54 -23.31 35.02
N VAL A 126 8.82 -24.19 34.33
CA VAL A 126 9.29 -25.50 33.82
C VAL A 126 8.70 -25.69 32.42
N GLY A 127 9.54 -25.97 31.42
CA GLY A 127 9.06 -26.23 30.06
C GLY A 127 8.25 -27.54 29.96
N PRO A 128 7.46 -27.72 28.89
CA PRO A 128 6.59 -28.88 28.70
C PRO A 128 7.32 -30.23 28.68
N TYR A 129 8.64 -30.23 28.52
CA TYR A 129 9.49 -31.43 28.50
C TYR A 129 10.32 -31.61 29.79
N GLY A 130 9.96 -30.93 30.89
CA GLY A 130 10.70 -31.00 32.16
C GLY A 130 12.08 -30.32 32.12
N GLN A 131 12.40 -29.64 31.02
CA GLN A 131 13.63 -28.88 30.81
C GLN A 131 13.42 -27.43 31.29
N GLY A 132 14.36 -26.91 32.08
CA GLY A 132 14.36 -25.54 32.59
C GLY A 132 14.42 -25.47 34.12
N GLY A 133 15.58 -25.05 34.65
CA GLY A 133 15.70 -24.68 36.07
C GLY A 133 14.95 -23.38 36.37
N LYS A 134 15.06 -22.89 37.61
CA LYS A 134 14.43 -21.66 38.16
C LYS A 134 14.78 -20.33 37.43
N GLY A 135 15.22 -20.35 36.17
CA GLY A 135 15.63 -19.19 35.40
C GLY A 135 15.50 -19.30 33.88
N MET A 136 14.80 -20.31 33.33
CA MET A 136 14.62 -20.45 31.88
C MET A 136 13.13 -20.34 31.50
N THR A 137 12.83 -19.51 30.50
CA THR A 137 11.48 -19.40 29.90
C THR A 137 11.16 -20.70 29.17
N GLY A 138 10.56 -21.66 29.87
CA GLY A 138 10.07 -22.88 29.27
C GLY A 138 9.03 -22.57 28.17
N GLY A 139 9.35 -22.92 26.92
CA GLY A 139 8.35 -23.05 25.85
C GLY A 139 8.31 -21.95 24.79
N THR A 140 8.45 -20.65 25.10
CA THR A 140 8.33 -19.58 24.08
C THR A 140 9.03 -18.26 24.51
N PRO A 141 10.32 -18.06 24.21
CA PRO A 141 11.05 -16.84 24.59
C PRO A 141 10.35 -15.58 24.09
N TYR A 142 9.99 -14.68 25.02
CA TYR A 142 9.27 -13.43 24.73
C TYR A 142 7.98 -13.62 23.89
N GLY A 143 7.30 -14.76 24.03
CA GLY A 143 6.06 -15.06 23.28
C GLY A 143 6.26 -15.23 21.77
N ARG A 144 7.51 -15.39 21.31
CA ARG A 144 7.84 -15.71 19.93
C ARG A 144 8.24 -17.18 19.81
N PRO A 145 7.67 -17.94 18.86
CA PRO A 145 8.13 -19.29 18.57
C PRO A 145 9.63 -19.28 18.26
N LEU A 146 10.36 -20.26 18.78
CA LEU A 146 11.72 -20.52 18.33
C LEU A 146 11.69 -20.92 16.85
N ALA A 147 12.73 -20.53 16.10
CA ALA A 147 12.89 -20.97 14.74
C ALA A 147 13.06 -22.51 14.73
N GLY A 148 12.29 -23.18 13.87
CA GLY A 148 12.60 -24.57 13.51
C GLY A 148 13.72 -24.59 12.48
N THR A 149 14.22 -25.76 12.11
CA THR A 149 15.20 -25.90 11.03
C THR A 149 14.57 -26.62 9.83
N ALA A 150 15.01 -26.27 8.62
CA ALA A 150 14.66 -26.97 7.40
C ALA A 150 15.83 -26.92 6.40
N PRO A 151 15.88 -27.85 5.42
CA PRO A 151 16.92 -27.83 4.40
C PRO A 151 16.82 -26.58 3.51
N ASP A 152 17.95 -25.93 3.24
CA ASP A 152 18.11 -24.86 2.26
C ASP A 152 18.35 -25.39 0.84
N ARG A 153 18.50 -24.49 -0.13
CA ARG A 153 18.84 -24.77 -1.54
C ARG A 153 20.04 -25.69 -1.74
N ASP A 154 20.97 -25.73 -0.79
CA ASP A 154 22.17 -26.59 -0.78
C ASP A 154 22.03 -27.82 0.14
N GLY A 155 20.85 -28.02 0.75
CA GLY A 155 20.55 -29.10 1.67
C GLY A 155 20.98 -28.86 3.12
N MET A 156 21.64 -27.72 3.43
CA MET A 156 22.01 -27.39 4.81
C MET A 156 20.77 -27.05 5.65
N GLN A 157 20.75 -27.51 6.90
CA GLN A 157 19.68 -27.16 7.83
C GLN A 157 19.87 -25.73 8.33
N LEU A 158 18.97 -24.83 7.93
CA LEU A 158 18.96 -23.43 8.36
C LEU A 158 17.71 -23.12 9.18
N ASP A 159 17.82 -22.11 10.03
CA ASP A 159 16.72 -21.60 10.84
C ASP A 159 15.61 -21.03 9.95
N GLN A 160 14.39 -21.52 10.16
CA GLN A 160 13.16 -20.98 9.60
C GLN A 160 12.45 -20.13 10.66
N LEU A 161 12.50 -18.82 10.48
CA LEU A 161 11.89 -17.84 11.36
C LEU A 161 10.46 -17.53 10.91
N PRO A 162 9.43 -17.95 11.68
CA PRO A 162 8.07 -17.48 11.45
C PRO A 162 7.94 -16.01 11.88
N VAL A 163 7.49 -15.15 10.98
CA VAL A 163 7.30 -13.73 11.26
C VAL A 163 6.05 -13.19 10.57
N ARG A 164 5.33 -12.31 11.27
CA ARG A 164 4.26 -11.50 10.70
C ARG A 164 4.80 -10.14 10.30
N LEU A 165 4.66 -9.79 9.03
CA LEU A 165 5.04 -8.49 8.46
C LEU A 165 3.78 -7.64 8.22
N GLY A 166 3.86 -6.33 8.48
CA GLY A 166 2.73 -5.40 8.34
C GLY A 166 1.86 -5.22 9.61
N PRO A 167 0.74 -4.47 9.56
CA PRO A 167 0.16 -3.76 8.41
C PRO A 167 0.82 -2.41 8.08
N PHE A 168 1.80 -1.98 8.86
CA PHE A 168 2.47 -0.68 8.77
C PHE A 168 3.95 -0.77 8.41
N SER A 169 4.34 -1.85 7.72
CA SER A 169 5.70 -1.94 7.19
C SER A 169 5.89 -0.83 6.15
N PRO A 170 6.96 -0.01 6.23
CA PRO A 170 7.14 1.12 5.32
C PRO A 170 7.51 0.69 3.90
N VAL A 171 7.85 -0.58 3.69
CA VAL A 171 8.09 -1.19 2.37
C VAL A 171 6.87 -1.91 1.80
N PHE A 172 5.76 -2.00 2.56
CA PHE A 172 4.52 -2.61 2.11
C PHE A 172 3.47 -1.56 1.72
N PRO A 173 2.54 -1.91 0.81
CA PRO A 173 1.28 -1.20 0.68
C PRO A 173 0.58 -1.12 2.05
N PRO A 174 -0.05 0.02 2.38
CA PRO A 174 -0.81 0.17 3.61
C PRO A 174 -1.80 -0.99 3.82
N GLY A 175 -1.82 -1.55 5.02
CA GLY A 175 -2.74 -2.63 5.40
C GLY A 175 -2.28 -4.03 5.01
N LEU A 176 -1.22 -4.20 4.21
CA LEU A 176 -0.78 -5.54 3.80
C LEU A 176 -0.18 -6.27 4.99
N ILE A 177 -0.70 -7.46 5.27
CA ILE A 177 -0.21 -8.36 6.31
C ILE A 177 0.24 -9.64 5.63
N LEU A 178 1.46 -10.07 5.90
CA LEU A 178 1.98 -11.37 5.45
C LEU A 178 2.44 -12.16 6.68
N ASP A 179 1.97 -13.41 6.79
CA ASP A 179 2.56 -14.41 7.67
C ASP A 179 3.55 -15.21 6.82
N VAL A 180 4.83 -15.16 7.19
CA VAL A 180 5.90 -15.76 6.40
C VAL A 180 6.82 -16.61 7.25
N LYS A 181 7.46 -17.60 6.62
CA LYS A 181 8.67 -18.22 7.15
C LYS A 181 9.86 -17.72 6.35
N LEU A 182 10.82 -17.11 7.03
CA LEU A 182 12.07 -16.66 6.42
C LEU A 182 13.19 -17.62 6.75
N GLN A 183 14.05 -17.90 5.78
CA GLN A 183 15.28 -18.63 5.96
C GLN A 183 16.42 -17.77 5.40
N GLY A 184 17.17 -17.13 6.30
CA GLY A 184 17.97 -15.96 5.92
C GLY A 184 17.08 -14.83 5.40
N ASP A 185 17.28 -14.41 4.17
CA ASP A 185 16.49 -13.40 3.46
C ASP A 185 15.49 -14.01 2.45
N VAL A 186 15.39 -15.33 2.37
CA VAL A 186 14.50 -16.04 1.44
C VAL A 186 13.14 -16.31 2.08
N PHE A 187 12.07 -16.04 1.33
CA PHE A 187 10.70 -16.39 1.70
C PHE A 187 10.42 -17.87 1.42
N GLN A 188 10.23 -18.69 2.44
CA GLN A 188 9.98 -20.14 2.29
C GLN A 188 8.49 -20.49 2.25
N GLU A 189 7.72 -19.85 3.12
CA GLU A 189 6.26 -19.96 3.14
C GLU A 189 5.66 -18.57 3.25
N VAL A 190 4.55 -18.34 2.57
CA VAL A 190 3.89 -17.04 2.52
C VAL A 190 2.38 -17.24 2.54
N THR A 191 1.72 -16.57 3.49
CA THR A 191 0.25 -16.47 3.55
C THR A 191 -0.15 -15.01 3.69
N ALA A 192 -1.09 -14.56 2.86
CA ALA A 192 -1.66 -13.23 2.99
C ALA A 192 -2.68 -13.19 4.14
N GLY A 193 -2.50 -12.26 5.06
CA GLY A 193 -3.44 -12.00 6.15
C GLY A 193 -4.73 -11.33 5.66
N ARG A 194 -5.74 -11.31 6.54
CA ARG A 194 -7.01 -10.62 6.25
C ARG A 194 -6.78 -9.12 6.05
N ASN A 195 -7.41 -8.55 5.02
CA ASN A 195 -7.42 -7.11 4.78
C ASN A 195 -8.01 -6.35 5.98
N PRO A 196 -7.23 -5.49 6.67
CA PRO A 196 -7.68 -4.81 7.88
C PRO A 196 -8.66 -3.65 7.61
N PHE A 197 -8.81 -3.19 6.36
CA PHE A 197 -9.75 -2.13 5.98
C PHE A 197 -11.18 -2.63 5.73
N GLY A 198 -11.37 -3.93 5.47
CA GLY A 198 -12.67 -4.54 5.14
C GLY A 198 -13.53 -4.91 6.36
N THR A 199 -13.50 -4.13 7.45
CA THR A 199 -14.30 -4.41 8.65
C THR A 199 -15.70 -3.79 8.57
N GLU A 200 -16.72 -4.57 8.90
CA GLU A 200 -18.11 -4.12 8.98
C GLU A 200 -18.27 -2.90 9.90
N GLY A 201 -19.06 -1.92 9.44
CA GLY A 201 -19.37 -0.69 10.18
C GLY A 201 -18.24 0.34 10.26
N ALA A 202 -17.13 0.17 9.52
CA ALA A 202 -16.16 1.24 9.32
C ALA A 202 -16.77 2.33 8.43
N PRO A 203 -16.69 3.62 8.80
CA PRO A 203 -17.18 4.70 7.96
C PRO A 203 -16.38 4.75 6.65
N THR A 204 -17.09 4.85 5.52
CA THR A 204 -16.44 4.97 4.21
C THR A 204 -15.74 6.32 4.12
N VAL A 205 -14.41 6.31 4.21
CA VAL A 205 -13.59 7.51 4.03
C VAL A 205 -13.44 7.77 2.54
N ARG A 206 -13.77 8.99 2.09
CA ARG A 206 -13.53 9.40 0.71
C ARG A 206 -12.03 9.45 0.48
N SER A 207 -11.54 8.77 -0.54
CA SER A 207 -10.18 9.00 -1.04
C SER A 207 -10.23 9.61 -2.43
N ASP A 208 -9.34 10.56 -2.67
CA ASP A 208 -9.18 11.19 -3.97
C ASP A 208 -8.60 10.17 -4.96
N GLY A 209 -9.49 9.42 -5.60
CA GLY A 209 -9.16 8.55 -6.72
C GLY A 209 -10.13 7.39 -6.93
N VAL A 210 -10.50 6.67 -5.87
CA VAL A 210 -11.33 5.45 -5.97
C VAL A 210 -12.79 5.80 -6.28
N GLU A 211 -13.31 6.84 -5.63
CA GLU A 211 -14.72 7.25 -5.70
C GLU A 211 -15.21 7.53 -7.12
N LEU A 212 -14.35 8.08 -7.98
CA LEU A 212 -14.73 8.38 -9.36
C LEU A 212 -14.93 7.11 -10.19
N PHE A 213 -14.07 6.10 -9.99
CA PHE A 213 -14.25 4.79 -10.64
C PHE A 213 -15.49 4.08 -10.08
N LEU A 214 -15.72 4.10 -8.78
CA LEU A 214 -16.95 3.53 -8.21
C LEU A 214 -18.19 4.23 -8.76
N THR A 215 -18.17 5.56 -8.87
CA THR A 215 -19.26 6.33 -9.48
C THR A 215 -19.50 5.94 -10.94
N ALA A 216 -18.43 5.61 -11.69
CA ALA A 216 -18.52 5.19 -13.08
C ALA A 216 -19.23 3.84 -13.28
N ILE A 217 -19.26 2.99 -12.24
CA ILE A 217 -20.02 1.73 -12.25
C ILE A 217 -21.52 2.04 -12.30
N ASP A 218 -21.98 3.04 -11.55
CA ASP A 218 -23.41 3.33 -11.40
C ASP A 218 -23.94 4.29 -12.47
N ARG A 219 -23.08 5.19 -12.99
CA ARG A 219 -23.51 6.22 -13.94
C ARG A 219 -22.37 6.73 -14.83
N PRO A 220 -22.69 7.27 -16.01
CA PRO A 220 -21.75 8.01 -16.85
C PRO A 220 -20.95 9.09 -16.09
N VAL A 221 -19.63 9.09 -16.24
CA VAL A 221 -18.71 10.11 -15.69
C VAL A 221 -17.82 10.70 -16.78
N SER A 222 -17.14 11.82 -16.53
CA SER A 222 -16.23 12.41 -17.52
C SER A 222 -15.02 11.50 -17.77
N ILE A 223 -14.75 11.17 -19.04
CA ILE A 223 -13.55 10.42 -19.43
C ILE A 223 -12.29 11.23 -19.10
N ARG A 224 -12.33 12.55 -19.29
CA ARG A 224 -11.22 13.45 -18.96
C ARG A 224 -10.83 13.35 -17.49
N GLU A 225 -11.81 13.39 -16.60
CA GLU A 225 -11.57 13.29 -15.16
C GLU A 225 -11.06 11.90 -14.77
N LEU A 226 -11.67 10.84 -15.30
CA LEU A 226 -11.24 9.45 -15.05
C LEU A 226 -9.79 9.23 -15.44
N GLU A 227 -9.40 9.64 -16.64
CA GLU A 227 -8.06 9.41 -17.16
C GLU A 227 -7.00 10.29 -16.48
N LEU A 228 -7.36 11.50 -16.04
CA LEU A 228 -6.48 12.30 -15.17
C LEU A 228 -6.25 11.62 -13.81
N VAL A 229 -7.31 11.07 -13.20
CA VAL A 229 -7.17 10.32 -11.94
C VAL A 229 -6.31 9.08 -12.14
N ARG A 230 -6.50 8.32 -13.24
CA ARG A 230 -5.69 7.16 -13.59
C ARG A 230 -4.22 7.52 -13.75
N ALA A 231 -3.91 8.58 -14.50
CA ALA A 231 -2.56 9.03 -14.73
C ALA A 231 -1.87 9.48 -13.42
N ARG A 232 -2.58 10.21 -12.55
CA ARG A 232 -2.08 10.57 -11.21
C ARG A 232 -1.79 9.35 -10.36
N HIS A 233 -2.69 8.36 -10.37
CA HIS A 233 -2.52 7.11 -9.66
C HIS A 233 -1.24 6.39 -10.08
N HIS A 234 -1.04 6.19 -11.40
CA HIS A 234 0.16 5.57 -11.91
C HIS A 234 1.43 6.34 -11.53
N LEU A 235 1.44 7.68 -11.60
CA LEU A 235 2.59 8.49 -11.18
C LEU A 235 2.86 8.42 -9.65
N ARG A 236 1.83 8.28 -8.82
CA ARG A 236 2.00 8.04 -7.37
C ARG A 236 2.56 6.65 -7.10
N TRP A 237 2.09 5.63 -7.82
CA TRP A 237 2.69 4.30 -7.77
C TRP A 237 4.16 4.33 -8.22
N CYS A 238 4.45 5.08 -9.29
CA CYS A 238 5.80 5.34 -9.77
C CYS A 238 6.72 5.90 -8.69
N ALA A 239 6.22 6.81 -7.87
CA ALA A 239 6.99 7.36 -6.78
C ALA A 239 7.37 6.33 -5.71
N GLU A 240 6.48 5.37 -5.41
CA GLU A 240 6.78 4.31 -4.44
C GLU A 240 7.74 3.27 -5.01
N ALA A 241 7.55 2.84 -6.26
CA ALA A 241 8.48 1.93 -6.93
C ALA A 241 9.90 2.53 -6.98
N LEU A 242 10.04 3.80 -7.35
CA LEU A 242 11.32 4.51 -7.35
C LEU A 242 11.89 4.68 -5.94
N ARG A 243 11.07 4.98 -4.92
CA ARG A 243 11.56 5.05 -3.54
C ARG A 243 12.14 3.71 -3.09
N LEU A 244 11.42 2.61 -3.33
CA LEU A 244 11.82 1.27 -2.92
C LEU A 244 13.11 0.81 -3.63
N ALA A 245 13.28 1.20 -4.90
CA ALA A 245 14.50 0.96 -5.66
C ALA A 245 15.68 1.87 -5.26
N GLY A 246 15.58 2.65 -4.18
CA GLY A 246 16.64 3.58 -3.72
C GLY A 246 16.72 4.89 -4.50
N LEU A 247 15.78 5.16 -5.40
CA LEU A 247 15.73 6.30 -6.32
C LEU A 247 14.77 7.40 -5.82
N GLY A 248 14.76 7.65 -4.51
CA GLY A 248 13.78 8.51 -3.85
C GLY A 248 13.66 9.93 -4.43
N ALA A 249 14.75 10.51 -4.94
CA ALA A 249 14.72 11.83 -5.59
C ALA A 249 13.86 11.83 -6.87
N PHE A 250 13.97 10.78 -7.69
CA PHE A 250 13.10 10.58 -8.85
C PHE A 250 11.66 10.27 -8.43
N GLY A 251 11.49 9.55 -7.31
CA GLY A 251 10.17 9.35 -6.73
C GLY A 251 9.48 10.66 -6.33
N LEU A 252 10.19 11.60 -5.69
CA LEU A 252 9.67 12.95 -5.41
C LEU A 252 9.33 13.72 -6.69
N ARG A 253 10.11 13.56 -7.76
CA ARG A 253 9.79 14.15 -9.06
C ARG A 253 8.50 13.57 -9.66
N ALA A 254 8.29 12.26 -9.56
CA ALA A 254 7.05 11.62 -9.98
C ALA A 254 5.83 12.13 -9.18
N LEU A 255 5.97 12.33 -7.85
CA LEU A 255 4.93 12.95 -7.03
C LEU A 255 4.61 14.39 -7.45
N ARG A 256 5.63 15.20 -7.78
CA ARG A 256 5.41 16.57 -8.28
C ARG A 256 4.65 16.58 -9.61
N LEU A 257 5.00 15.65 -10.52
CA LEU A 257 4.26 15.47 -11.77
C LEU A 257 2.81 15.06 -11.51
N ALA A 258 2.56 14.14 -10.56
CA ALA A 258 1.21 13.76 -10.18
C ALA A 258 0.40 14.94 -9.61
N ALA A 259 1.00 15.74 -8.72
CA ALA A 259 0.35 16.88 -8.08
C ALA A 259 0.01 18.00 -9.08
N GLY A 260 0.90 18.27 -10.05
CA GLY A 260 0.72 19.28 -11.09
C GLY A 260 0.04 18.79 -12.37
N LEU A 261 -0.49 17.55 -12.37
CA LEU A 261 -0.95 16.91 -13.59
C LEU A 261 -2.19 17.57 -14.17
N HIS A 262 -2.11 17.90 -15.45
CA HIS A 262 -3.16 18.47 -16.29
C HIS A 262 -3.11 17.81 -17.68
N PRO A 263 -4.17 17.91 -18.51
CA PRO A 263 -4.25 17.17 -19.78
C PRO A 263 -3.11 17.44 -20.78
N GLU A 264 -2.56 18.65 -20.77
CA GLU A 264 -1.47 19.05 -21.68
C GLU A 264 -0.07 18.65 -21.15
N GLY A 265 0.00 18.05 -19.95
CA GLY A 265 1.26 17.70 -19.28
C GLY A 265 1.98 16.45 -19.81
N ALA A 266 1.55 15.87 -20.94
CA ALA A 266 2.10 14.63 -21.48
C ALA A 266 3.62 14.74 -21.82
N ASP A 267 4.06 15.91 -22.28
CA ASP A 267 5.47 16.14 -22.64
C ASP A 267 6.41 16.15 -21.43
N GLU A 268 5.94 16.61 -20.27
CA GLU A 268 6.70 16.56 -19.02
C GLU A 268 6.88 15.13 -18.54
N VAL A 269 5.80 14.33 -18.58
CA VAL A 269 5.85 12.91 -18.24
C VAL A 269 6.75 12.17 -19.21
N ARG A 270 6.64 12.39 -20.53
CA ARG A 270 7.50 11.73 -21.52
C ARG A 270 8.98 12.05 -21.30
N ARG A 271 9.33 13.32 -21.05
CA ARG A 271 10.71 13.72 -20.73
C ARG A 271 11.23 13.04 -19.47
N PHE A 272 10.37 12.85 -18.47
CA PHE A 272 10.73 12.12 -17.26
C PHE A 272 11.00 10.63 -17.55
N GLY A 273 10.19 9.98 -18.38
CA GLY A 273 10.43 8.60 -18.82
C GLY A 273 11.75 8.43 -19.56
N VAL A 274 12.01 9.28 -20.55
CA VAL A 274 13.28 9.29 -21.31
C VAL A 274 14.48 9.45 -20.39
N LEU A 275 14.38 10.27 -19.35
CA LEU A 275 15.43 10.41 -18.36
C LEU A 275 15.68 9.12 -17.58
N LEU A 276 14.62 8.46 -17.10
CA LEU A 276 14.74 7.20 -16.36
C LEU A 276 15.37 6.08 -17.21
N ASP A 277 14.99 6.01 -18.49
CA ASP A 277 15.55 5.04 -19.44
C ASP A 277 17.05 5.29 -19.70
N ARG A 278 17.42 6.56 -19.93
CA ARG A 278 18.83 6.95 -20.14
C ARG A 278 19.72 6.62 -18.95
N LEU A 279 19.20 6.78 -17.74
CA LEU A 279 19.91 6.48 -16.51
C LEU A 279 19.96 4.98 -16.20
N ARG A 280 19.26 4.13 -16.99
CA ARG A 280 19.08 2.70 -16.74
C ARG A 280 18.63 2.42 -15.30
N ALA A 281 17.86 3.33 -14.73
CA ALA A 281 17.60 3.37 -13.29
C ALA A 281 16.69 2.23 -12.83
N ILE A 282 15.85 1.70 -13.73
CA ILE A 282 14.80 0.74 -13.39
C ILE A 282 15.22 -0.71 -13.65
N ALA A 283 15.90 -0.97 -14.77
CA ALA A 283 16.14 -2.33 -15.25
C ALA A 283 16.91 -3.22 -14.24
N PRO A 284 18.00 -2.75 -13.61
CA PRO A 284 18.78 -3.60 -12.70
C PRO A 284 17.98 -4.07 -11.47
N ALA A 285 16.95 -3.34 -11.05
CA ALA A 285 16.18 -3.62 -9.85
C ALA A 285 14.88 -4.40 -10.11
N MET A 286 14.42 -4.51 -11.36
CA MET A 286 13.07 -4.99 -11.69
C MET A 286 13.01 -6.05 -12.80
N ALA A 287 14.04 -6.18 -13.63
CA ALA A 287 14.02 -7.15 -14.73
C ALA A 287 14.08 -8.58 -14.18
N GLY A 288 13.21 -9.46 -14.67
CA GLY A 288 13.14 -10.86 -14.24
C GLY A 288 12.49 -11.09 -12.86
N VAL A 289 12.14 -10.03 -12.13
CA VAL A 289 11.56 -10.13 -10.78
C VAL A 289 10.04 -10.27 -10.85
N GLY A 290 9.48 -11.19 -10.06
CA GLY A 290 8.04 -11.40 -9.96
C GLY A 290 7.41 -11.80 -11.31
N MET A 291 7.98 -12.82 -11.95
CA MET A 291 7.52 -13.36 -13.23
C MET A 291 6.06 -13.85 -13.15
N LEU A 292 5.23 -13.32 -14.04
CA LEU A 292 3.84 -13.74 -14.24
C LEU A 292 3.61 -13.95 -15.73
N ALA A 293 3.85 -15.16 -16.22
CA ALA A 293 3.50 -15.51 -17.59
C ALA A 293 1.98 -15.48 -17.78
N GLU A 294 1.51 -15.14 -18.99
CA GLU A 294 0.08 -15.05 -19.30
C GLU A 294 -0.69 -16.34 -18.95
N ALA A 295 -0.11 -17.50 -19.29
CA ALA A 295 -0.71 -18.82 -19.01
C ALA A 295 -0.83 -19.13 -17.51
N ALA A 296 -0.04 -18.46 -16.65
CA ALA A 296 -0.08 -18.64 -15.21
C ALA A 296 -1.10 -17.69 -14.54
N LEU A 297 -1.68 -16.74 -15.27
CA LEU A 297 -2.67 -15.81 -14.76
C LEU A 297 -4.08 -16.40 -14.85
N GLY A 298 -4.77 -16.47 -13.71
CA GLY A 298 -6.19 -16.80 -13.70
C GLY A 298 -7.04 -15.82 -14.54
N PRO A 299 -8.26 -16.21 -14.94
CA PRO A 299 -9.14 -15.36 -15.74
C PRO A 299 -9.55 -14.07 -15.01
N ASP A 300 -9.57 -14.09 -13.68
CA ASP A 300 -9.94 -12.93 -12.86
C ASP A 300 -8.81 -11.91 -12.67
N VAL A 301 -7.57 -12.23 -13.04
CA VAL A 301 -6.46 -11.26 -13.02
C VAL A 301 -6.57 -10.38 -14.25
N THR A 302 -6.93 -9.10 -14.06
CA THR A 302 -7.13 -8.10 -15.13
C THR A 302 -6.22 -6.88 -14.94
N GLY A 303 -6.37 -5.86 -15.78
CA GLY A 303 -5.69 -4.58 -15.60
C GLY A 303 -4.23 -4.56 -16.03
N PRO A 304 -3.44 -3.57 -15.54
CA PRO A 304 -2.05 -3.41 -15.93
C PRO A 304 -1.17 -4.63 -15.64
N VAL A 305 -1.51 -5.43 -14.62
CA VAL A 305 -0.77 -6.68 -14.32
C VAL A 305 -0.96 -7.70 -15.42
N ALA A 306 -2.18 -7.90 -15.91
CA ALA A 306 -2.47 -8.83 -17.00
C ALA A 306 -1.94 -8.32 -18.35
N ARG A 307 -2.10 -7.03 -18.63
CA ARG A 307 -1.59 -6.39 -19.86
C ARG A 307 -0.06 -6.41 -19.93
N ALA A 308 0.63 -6.38 -18.79
CA ALA A 308 2.09 -6.53 -18.76
C ALA A 308 2.58 -7.93 -19.17
N SER A 309 1.70 -8.93 -19.10
CA SER A 309 1.98 -10.33 -19.47
C SER A 309 1.51 -10.68 -20.89
N GLY A 310 0.81 -9.77 -21.59
CA GLY A 310 0.38 -9.97 -22.98
C GLY A 310 -1.13 -9.97 -23.20
N ARG A 311 -1.95 -10.03 -22.14
CA ARG A 311 -3.41 -10.13 -22.25
C ARG A 311 -4.00 -8.80 -22.74
N VAL A 312 -4.68 -8.82 -23.88
CA VAL A 312 -5.26 -7.62 -24.55
C VAL A 312 -6.65 -7.26 -23.98
N GLU A 313 -6.95 -7.62 -22.75
CA GLU A 313 -8.25 -7.34 -22.13
C GLU A 313 -8.23 -6.01 -21.37
N ASP A 314 -9.23 -5.16 -21.66
CA ASP A 314 -9.46 -3.88 -20.99
C ASP A 314 -10.94 -3.49 -21.13
N ALA A 315 -11.63 -3.20 -20.03
CA ALA A 315 -13.07 -2.90 -20.08
C ALA A 315 -13.39 -1.63 -20.89
N ARG A 316 -12.42 -0.72 -21.10
CA ARG A 316 -12.60 0.46 -21.96
C ARG A 316 -12.82 0.12 -23.43
N MET A 317 -12.42 -1.08 -23.88
CA MET A 317 -12.71 -1.52 -25.25
C MET A 317 -14.21 -1.71 -25.51
N GLY A 318 -14.99 -1.98 -24.47
CA GLY A 318 -16.44 -2.15 -24.57
C GLY A 318 -17.25 -0.86 -24.47
N ASP A 319 -16.64 0.24 -24.02
CA ASP A 319 -17.34 1.50 -23.76
C ASP A 319 -17.39 2.40 -25.01
N PRO A 320 -18.59 2.74 -25.51
CA PRO A 320 -18.75 3.60 -26.69
C PRO A 320 -18.05 4.97 -26.61
N GLY A 321 -17.96 5.56 -25.41
CA GLY A 321 -17.27 6.83 -25.20
C GLY A 321 -15.76 6.71 -25.41
N TYR A 322 -15.14 5.61 -25.01
CA TYR A 322 -13.73 5.34 -25.27
C TYR A 322 -13.48 4.94 -26.73
N LEU A 323 -14.38 4.17 -27.35
CA LEU A 323 -14.30 3.82 -28.77
C LEU A 323 -14.33 5.07 -29.66
N ALA A 324 -15.20 6.04 -29.36
CA ALA A 324 -15.25 7.31 -30.08
C ALA A 324 -13.96 8.14 -29.97
N LEU A 325 -13.15 7.91 -28.94
CA LEU A 325 -11.85 8.56 -28.72
C LEU A 325 -10.66 7.79 -29.30
N GLY A 326 -10.92 6.68 -29.99
CA GLY A 326 -9.91 5.80 -30.57
C GLY A 326 -9.06 5.12 -29.50
N PHE A 327 -9.68 4.64 -28.42
CA PHE A 327 -8.98 3.87 -27.40
C PHE A 327 -8.52 2.52 -27.93
N GLU A 328 -7.24 2.22 -27.76
CA GLU A 328 -6.66 0.89 -27.98
C GLU A 328 -5.80 0.52 -26.76
N PRO A 329 -5.95 -0.70 -26.22
CA PRO A 329 -5.12 -1.16 -25.11
C PRO A 329 -3.68 -1.37 -25.59
N ILE A 330 -2.75 -0.97 -24.74
CA ILE A 330 -1.32 -1.25 -24.88
C ILE A 330 -0.95 -2.46 -24.02
N THR A 331 -0.02 -3.28 -24.48
CA THR A 331 0.44 -4.47 -23.74
C THR A 331 1.96 -4.57 -23.74
N GLN A 332 2.49 -5.26 -22.74
CA GLN A 332 3.86 -5.78 -22.73
C GLN A 332 3.80 -7.32 -22.80
N ARG A 333 4.94 -8.01 -22.82
CA ARG A 333 4.97 -9.47 -22.93
C ARG A 333 5.82 -10.19 -21.88
N ALA A 334 6.75 -9.50 -21.22
CA ALA A 334 7.70 -10.16 -20.32
C ALA A 334 7.07 -10.63 -19.00
N GLY A 335 5.98 -9.99 -18.54
CA GLY A 335 5.28 -10.40 -17.33
C GLY A 335 6.06 -10.22 -16.02
N ASP A 336 7.20 -9.54 -16.03
CA ASP A 336 8.01 -9.21 -14.85
C ASP A 336 7.64 -7.84 -14.25
N ALA A 337 8.30 -7.46 -13.16
CA ALA A 337 8.11 -6.17 -12.52
C ALA A 337 8.46 -5.00 -13.45
N GLN A 338 9.48 -5.17 -14.32
CA GLN A 338 9.83 -4.18 -15.33
C GLN A 338 8.72 -4.01 -16.40
N ALA A 339 8.08 -5.09 -16.85
CA ALA A 339 6.96 -5.02 -17.77
C ALA A 339 5.78 -4.29 -17.14
N ARG A 340 5.47 -4.57 -15.87
CA ARG A 340 4.42 -3.85 -15.10
C ARG A 340 4.75 -2.37 -14.92
N TRP A 341 6.02 -2.02 -14.77
CA TRP A 341 6.52 -0.64 -14.80
C TRP A 341 6.26 0.05 -16.13
N ARG A 342 6.74 -0.54 -17.23
CA ARG A 342 6.55 0.00 -18.58
C ARG A 342 5.08 0.12 -18.94
N GLN A 343 4.26 -0.87 -18.55
CA GLN A 343 2.83 -0.88 -18.76
C GLN A 343 2.16 0.34 -18.12
N ARG A 344 2.34 0.57 -16.82
CA ARG A 344 1.73 1.72 -16.13
C ARG A 344 2.26 3.07 -16.62
N PHE A 345 3.55 3.14 -16.97
CA PHE A 345 4.12 4.37 -17.53
C PHE A 345 3.52 4.69 -18.91
N ALA A 346 3.41 3.69 -19.79
CA ALA A 346 2.76 3.85 -21.09
C ALA A 346 1.26 4.15 -20.94
N GLU A 347 0.57 3.55 -19.96
CA GLU A 347 -0.84 3.86 -19.66
C GLU A 347 -1.02 5.27 -19.12
N THR A 348 -0.03 5.82 -18.41
CA THR A 348 -0.03 7.24 -18.00
C THR A 348 -0.06 8.17 -19.21
N LEU A 349 0.78 7.89 -20.23
CA LEU A 349 0.81 8.69 -21.46
C LEU A 349 -0.46 8.51 -22.29
N LEU A 350 -0.98 7.28 -22.39
CA LEU A 350 -2.26 7.00 -23.06
C LEU A 350 -3.42 7.75 -22.39
N ALA A 351 -3.48 7.70 -21.05
CA ALA A 351 -4.49 8.39 -20.25
C ALA A 351 -4.46 9.91 -20.48
N LEU A 352 -3.28 10.52 -20.51
CA LEU A 352 -3.16 11.96 -20.83
C LEU A 352 -3.61 12.28 -22.25
N GLY A 353 -3.28 11.43 -23.23
CA GLY A 353 -3.75 11.57 -24.60
C GLY A 353 -5.28 11.49 -24.70
N LEU A 354 -5.91 10.53 -24.01
CA LEU A 354 -7.37 10.42 -23.93
C LEU A 354 -7.98 11.63 -23.23
N ALA A 355 -7.42 12.07 -22.10
CA ALA A 355 -7.92 13.23 -21.36
C ALA A 355 -7.88 14.52 -22.19
N GLY A 356 -6.84 14.70 -23.02
CA GLY A 356 -6.73 15.82 -23.95
C GLY A 356 -7.77 15.79 -25.07
N ARG A 357 -8.09 14.60 -25.60
CA ARG A 357 -9.10 14.42 -26.66
C ARG A 357 -10.55 14.39 -26.14
N ALA A 358 -10.74 13.96 -24.89
CA ALA A 358 -12.07 13.66 -24.34
C ALA A 358 -13.00 14.88 -24.32
N GLN A 359 -12.51 16.11 -24.15
CA GLN A 359 -13.37 17.30 -24.04
C GLN A 359 -14.55 17.07 -23.06
N ALA A 360 -15.79 17.03 -23.56
CA ALA A 360 -17.02 16.75 -22.80
C ALA A 360 -17.48 15.28 -22.83
N ALA A 361 -16.71 14.38 -23.47
CA ALA A 361 -17.02 12.96 -23.57
C ALA A 361 -17.11 12.30 -22.19
N ARG A 362 -18.06 11.38 -22.09
CA ARG A 362 -18.38 10.64 -20.88
C ARG A 362 -18.32 9.15 -21.16
N THR A 363 -18.11 8.36 -20.11
CA THR A 363 -18.37 6.92 -20.17
C THR A 363 -19.83 6.68 -20.51
N VAL A 364 -20.11 5.56 -21.16
CA VAL A 364 -21.46 5.17 -21.56
C VAL A 364 -21.88 3.88 -20.87
N GLN A 365 -20.95 2.94 -20.71
CA GLN A 365 -21.22 1.66 -20.06
C GLN A 365 -21.29 1.83 -18.53
N THR A 366 -22.21 1.08 -17.91
CA THR A 366 -22.39 0.97 -16.45
C THR A 366 -22.37 -0.51 -16.04
N GLY A 367 -22.19 -0.79 -14.75
CA GLY A 367 -22.08 -2.15 -14.20
C GLY A 367 -20.65 -2.69 -14.16
N GLU A 368 -19.75 -2.10 -14.93
CA GLU A 368 -18.30 -2.34 -14.85
C GLU A 368 -17.50 -1.09 -15.24
N VAL A 369 -16.24 -1.02 -14.77
CA VAL A 369 -15.29 0.02 -15.14
C VAL A 369 -13.86 -0.52 -15.11
N GLU A 370 -13.01 -0.08 -16.04
CA GLU A 370 -11.57 -0.29 -15.93
C GLU A 370 -10.96 0.71 -14.93
N SER A 371 -10.66 0.27 -13.70
CA SER A 371 -9.93 1.08 -12.73
C SER A 371 -8.40 1.06 -13.00
N PRO A 372 -7.59 1.86 -12.30
CA PRO A 372 -6.13 1.84 -12.45
C PRO A 372 -5.49 0.50 -12.07
N TRP A 373 -6.25 -0.36 -11.40
CA TRP A 373 -5.82 -1.69 -10.98
C TRP A 373 -6.37 -2.84 -11.83
N GLY A 374 -7.33 -2.54 -12.71
CA GLY A 374 -8.07 -3.54 -13.50
C GLY A 374 -9.58 -3.37 -13.41
N ARG A 375 -10.29 -4.33 -14.00
CA ARG A 375 -11.75 -4.33 -14.11
C ARG A 375 -12.39 -4.43 -12.73
N VAL A 376 -13.28 -3.51 -12.42
CA VAL A 376 -14.16 -3.52 -11.26
C VAL A 376 -15.58 -3.74 -11.76
N THR A 377 -16.31 -4.67 -11.14
CA THR A 377 -17.74 -4.90 -11.41
C THR A 377 -18.53 -4.71 -10.12
N VAL A 378 -19.87 -4.77 -10.22
CA VAL A 378 -20.78 -4.71 -9.06
C VAL A 378 -20.54 -5.79 -8.00
N ASP A 379 -19.81 -6.85 -8.34
CA ASP A 379 -19.58 -8.02 -7.50
C ASP A 379 -18.10 -8.39 -7.35
N ARG A 380 -17.20 -7.82 -8.16
CA ARG A 380 -15.78 -8.20 -8.18
C ARG A 380 -14.84 -7.01 -8.07
N SER A 381 -13.84 -7.20 -7.20
CA SER A 381 -12.70 -6.31 -7.03
C SER A 381 -11.46 -6.90 -7.71
N PRO A 382 -10.66 -6.10 -8.43
CA PRO A 382 -9.39 -6.54 -8.99
C PRO A 382 -8.33 -6.82 -7.90
N MET A 383 -8.54 -6.38 -6.65
CA MET A 383 -7.56 -6.57 -5.58
C MET A 383 -7.49 -8.00 -5.09
N THR A 384 -8.64 -8.69 -4.98
CA THR A 384 -8.70 -10.07 -4.48
C THR A 384 -7.82 -11.03 -5.30
N PRO A 385 -7.93 -11.10 -6.64
CA PRO A 385 -7.07 -11.98 -7.43
C PRO A 385 -5.59 -11.57 -7.38
N LEU A 386 -5.27 -10.26 -7.26
CA LEU A 386 -3.88 -9.81 -7.13
C LEU A 386 -3.24 -10.22 -5.79
N VAL A 387 -3.97 -10.10 -4.68
CA VAL A 387 -3.50 -10.56 -3.36
C VAL A 387 -3.31 -12.08 -3.34
N ALA A 388 -4.17 -12.83 -4.03
CA ALA A 388 -4.06 -14.28 -4.15
C ALA A 388 -2.80 -14.74 -4.92
N LEU A 389 -2.14 -13.87 -5.69
CA LEU A 389 -0.87 -14.18 -6.35
C LEU A 389 0.32 -14.18 -5.39
N LEU A 390 0.22 -13.51 -4.23
CA LEU A 390 1.37 -13.27 -3.34
C LEU A 390 2.08 -14.56 -2.88
N PRO A 391 1.39 -15.62 -2.41
CA PRO A 391 2.07 -16.83 -1.98
C PRO A 391 2.94 -17.46 -3.09
N ARG A 392 2.40 -17.52 -4.31
CA ARG A 392 3.10 -18.08 -5.46
C ARG A 392 4.23 -17.17 -5.95
N LEU A 393 4.04 -15.86 -5.87
CA LEU A 393 5.00 -14.88 -6.42
C LEU A 393 6.21 -14.68 -5.50
N LEU A 394 6.02 -14.84 -4.19
CA LEU A 394 7.01 -14.50 -3.17
C LEU A 394 7.78 -15.72 -2.65
N THR A 395 7.19 -16.91 -2.64
CA THR A 395 7.91 -18.12 -2.21
C THR A 395 9.12 -18.37 -3.10
N GLY A 396 10.28 -18.59 -2.47
CA GLY A 396 11.58 -18.75 -3.11
C GLY A 396 12.31 -17.44 -3.42
N GLN A 397 11.68 -16.28 -3.23
CA GLN A 397 12.32 -14.99 -3.50
C GLN A 397 13.16 -14.52 -2.31
N GLU A 398 14.29 -13.89 -2.63
CA GLU A 398 15.07 -13.09 -1.67
C GLU A 398 14.30 -11.81 -1.30
N TRP A 399 14.66 -11.20 -0.17
CA TRP A 399 13.92 -10.07 0.39
C TRP A 399 13.76 -8.91 -0.59
N GLY A 400 14.83 -8.54 -1.30
CA GLY A 400 14.80 -7.46 -2.29
C GLY A 400 13.80 -7.73 -3.42
N ASP A 401 13.85 -8.93 -3.99
CA ASP A 401 12.97 -9.35 -5.09
C ASP A 401 11.52 -9.49 -4.64
N ALA A 402 11.29 -9.98 -3.42
CA ALA A 402 9.97 -10.03 -2.81
C ALA A 402 9.35 -8.63 -2.68
N MET A 403 10.13 -7.63 -2.21
CA MET A 403 9.65 -6.26 -2.08
C MET A 403 9.33 -5.65 -3.46
N THR A 404 10.21 -5.85 -4.44
CA THR A 404 10.00 -5.43 -5.83
C THR A 404 8.75 -6.10 -6.44
N ALA A 405 8.55 -7.38 -6.20
CA ALA A 405 7.38 -8.12 -6.67
C ALA A 405 6.09 -7.54 -6.05
N ILE A 406 6.05 -7.32 -4.74
CA ILE A 406 4.90 -6.72 -4.03
C ILE A 406 4.57 -5.34 -4.60
N VAL A 407 5.55 -4.43 -4.67
CA VAL A 407 5.28 -3.07 -5.17
C VAL A 407 4.81 -3.10 -6.63
N SER A 408 5.32 -4.05 -7.43
CA SER A 408 4.96 -4.15 -8.85
C SER A 408 3.49 -4.50 -9.10
N LEU A 409 2.81 -5.10 -8.12
CA LEU A 409 1.38 -5.42 -8.20
C LEU A 409 0.48 -4.20 -7.93
N ASP A 410 1.01 -3.12 -7.33
CA ASP A 410 0.26 -1.91 -6.97
C ASP A 410 -0.97 -2.19 -6.10
N LEU A 411 -0.82 -3.04 -5.09
CA LEU A 411 -1.93 -3.42 -4.23
C LEU A 411 -2.47 -2.20 -3.48
N ASP A 412 -3.78 -1.98 -3.52
CA ASP A 412 -4.48 -0.99 -2.71
C ASP A 412 -5.61 -1.66 -1.93
N LEU A 413 -5.27 -2.07 -0.71
CA LEU A 413 -6.19 -2.81 0.14
C LEU A 413 -7.35 -1.95 0.65
N ASP A 414 -7.16 -0.64 0.75
CA ASP A 414 -8.22 0.31 1.12
C ASP A 414 -9.21 0.49 -0.04
N ALA A 415 -8.72 0.64 -1.27
CA ALA A 415 -9.57 0.61 -2.47
C ALA A 415 -10.29 -0.74 -2.59
N GLY A 416 -9.57 -1.86 -2.40
CA GLY A 416 -10.13 -3.21 -2.44
C GLY A 416 -11.23 -3.46 -1.41
N ALA A 417 -11.14 -2.86 -0.22
CA ALA A 417 -12.16 -2.96 0.81
C ALA A 417 -13.43 -2.16 0.50
N ARG A 418 -13.33 -1.12 -0.34
CA ARG A 418 -14.48 -0.30 -0.79
C ARG A 418 -15.14 -0.83 -2.05
N MET A 419 -14.40 -1.61 -2.84
CA MET A 419 -14.92 -2.25 -4.03
C MET A 419 -15.81 -3.45 -3.65
N PRO A 420 -16.85 -3.75 -4.44
CA PRO A 420 -17.69 -4.92 -4.18
C PRO A 420 -16.90 -6.22 -4.22
N THR A 421 -17.26 -7.18 -3.35
CA THR A 421 -16.60 -8.49 -3.25
C THR A 421 -17.56 -9.68 -3.40
N GLY A 422 -18.80 -9.43 -3.81
CA GLY A 422 -19.76 -10.48 -4.19
C GLY A 422 -20.28 -11.36 -3.04
N ARG A 423 -19.73 -11.25 -1.83
CA ARG A 423 -20.31 -11.90 -0.64
C ARG A 423 -21.49 -11.08 -0.11
N ARG A 424 -22.71 -11.47 -0.50
CA ARG A 424 -23.82 -11.38 0.47
C ARG A 424 -23.47 -12.33 1.63
N PRO A 425 -23.67 -11.96 2.90
CA PRO A 425 -23.71 -12.96 3.95
C PRO A 425 -24.80 -13.96 3.56
N GLU A 426 -24.47 -15.25 3.58
CA GLU A 426 -25.50 -16.27 3.66
C GLU A 426 -26.37 -15.88 4.86
N SER A 427 -27.60 -15.45 4.57
CA SER A 427 -28.63 -15.41 5.58
C SER A 427 -28.67 -16.80 6.18
N ALA A 428 -28.40 -16.88 7.49
CA ALA A 428 -28.69 -18.08 8.26
C ALA A 428 -30.11 -18.52 7.89
N ALA A 429 -30.19 -19.61 7.13
CA ALA A 429 -31.43 -20.23 6.76
C ALA A 429 -31.83 -21.14 7.91
N ALA A 430 -33.00 -20.83 8.48
CA ALA A 430 -33.81 -21.59 9.44
C ALA A 430 -33.23 -21.80 10.85
#